data_AF-A0A935YYT8-F1
#
_entry.id   AF-A0A935YYT8-F1
#
_cell.length_a   1.000
_cell.length_b   1.000
_cell.length_c   1.000
_cell.angle_alpha   90.00
_cell.angle_beta   90.00
_cell.angle_gamma   90.00
#
_symmetry.space_group_name_H-M   'P 1'
#
loop_
_entity.id
_entity.type
_entity.pdbx_description
1 polymer ?
#
loop_
_entity_poly.entity_id
_entity_poly.type
_entity_poly.pdbx_seq_one_letter_code
_entity_poly.pdbx_strand_id
1 'polypeptide(L)'
;MPSFVSRLAVVAVPLLFTVGCAAETGSEAPTEDEAGESQEALSTCGSAKYGEALVHYKAAVKAAQSRLREGVCQSEDGFLESIADHASRAVMTCGAFRSVIRTSPWAAPVRTTLARTLTLRSLTGELSVIRDSDYQNWTGVEAFFAKGLTFSARPVGAYGSPVIVELEANGRAVWREQVYDAKTGEISMRAVPARYTVASSSGRASGPRLVTIVHAGITEKFALGVRNPASYKDAPDFVLTPLGNGAVLGEGAKAPELFAIVSECDA
;
A
#
# COMPACT_ATOMS: atom_id res chain seq x y z
N MET A 1 10.17 44.11 48.29
CA MET A 1 8.85 43.48 48.56
C MET A 1 7.80 44.58 48.41
N PRO A 2 6.70 44.39 47.66
CA PRO A 2 6.04 43.12 47.31
C PRO A 2 5.97 42.81 45.81
N SER A 3 5.77 41.53 45.57
CA SER A 3 5.36 40.82 44.36
C SER A 3 3.91 41.12 43.96
N PHE A 4 3.61 41.20 42.66
CA PHE A 4 2.33 40.71 42.11
C PHE A 4 2.50 40.20 40.68
N VAL A 5 1.89 39.03 40.48
CA VAL A 5 1.85 38.16 39.31
C VAL A 5 0.68 38.59 38.41
N SER A 6 0.74 38.18 37.14
CA SER A 6 -0.41 37.83 36.26
C SER A 6 -0.90 38.92 35.29
N ARG A 7 -0.81 38.65 33.97
CA ARG A 7 -1.85 37.92 33.20
C ARG A 7 -1.45 37.79 31.72
N LEU A 8 -1.26 36.55 31.26
CA LEU A 8 -1.35 36.21 29.84
C LEU A 8 -2.79 36.46 29.36
N ALA A 9 -2.94 37.26 28.31
CA ALA A 9 -4.20 37.37 27.58
C ALA A 9 -4.27 36.24 26.54
N VAL A 10 -4.96 35.15 26.90
CA VAL A 10 -5.44 34.18 25.91
C VAL A 10 -6.68 34.77 25.27
N VAL A 11 -6.55 35.20 24.01
CA VAL A 11 -7.69 35.61 23.19
C VAL A 11 -8.42 34.34 22.76
N ALA A 12 -9.47 33.98 23.50
CA ALA A 12 -10.43 32.96 23.08
C ALA A 12 -11.33 33.58 22.00
N VAL A 13 -11.18 33.14 20.75
CA VAL A 13 -12.11 33.46 19.66
C VAL A 13 -13.24 32.41 19.68
N PRO A 14 -14.50 32.78 19.95
CA PRO A 14 -15.60 31.82 19.86
C PRO A 14 -16.01 31.67 18.39
N LEU A 15 -15.71 30.51 17.80
CA LEU A 15 -16.30 30.08 16.52
C LEU A 15 -17.75 29.64 16.78
N LEU A 16 -18.68 30.56 16.63
CA LEU A 16 -20.12 30.26 16.57
C LEU A 16 -20.45 29.69 15.19
N PHE A 17 -20.61 28.36 15.09
CA PHE A 17 -21.27 27.74 13.95
C PHE A 17 -22.76 27.64 14.22
N THR A 18 -23.55 28.50 13.58
CA THR A 18 -24.99 28.30 13.43
C THR A 18 -25.23 27.31 12.29
N VAL A 19 -25.54 26.06 12.61
CA VAL A 19 -25.94 25.04 11.62
C VAL A 19 -27.46 24.99 11.55
N GLY A 20 -28.00 25.38 10.40
CA GLY A 20 -29.37 25.10 9.98
C GLY A 20 -29.46 23.73 9.32
N CYS A 21 -30.37 22.92 9.85
CA CYS A 21 -31.02 21.69 9.34
C CYS A 21 -30.37 20.78 8.27
N ALA A 22 -30.18 19.52 8.70
CA ALA A 22 -30.55 18.27 8.03
C ALA A 22 -29.68 17.76 6.85
N ALA A 23 -28.64 17.01 7.21
CA ALA A 23 -28.39 15.67 6.66
C ALA A 23 -27.57 14.88 7.71
N GLU A 24 -28.11 13.78 8.21
CA GLU A 24 -27.40 12.82 9.05
C GLU A 24 -26.24 12.23 8.25
N THR A 25 -25.08 12.86 8.33
CA THR A 25 -23.79 12.20 8.15
C THR A 25 -23.17 12.18 9.52
N GLY A 26 -23.14 11.01 10.16
CA GLY A 26 -22.40 10.78 11.40
C GLY A 26 -20.91 10.93 11.13
N SER A 27 -20.45 12.17 11.00
CA SER A 27 -19.05 12.53 11.02
C SER A 27 -18.76 12.88 12.47
N GLU A 28 -18.30 11.90 13.25
CA GLU A 28 -17.67 12.20 14.53
C GLU A 28 -16.63 13.30 14.30
N ALA A 29 -16.76 14.38 15.08
CA ALA A 29 -15.82 15.48 15.06
C ALA A 29 -14.42 14.90 15.33
N PRO A 30 -13.41 15.27 14.53
CA PRO A 30 -12.08 14.75 14.73
C PRO A 30 -11.58 15.07 16.15
N THR A 31 -10.95 14.11 16.80
CA THR A 31 -10.32 14.31 18.12
C THR A 31 -9.19 15.36 18.03
N GLU A 32 -8.78 15.97 19.14
CA GLU A 32 -7.77 17.06 19.13
C GLU A 32 -6.45 16.68 18.40
N ASP A 33 -6.05 15.41 18.46
CA ASP A 33 -4.87 14.90 17.73
C ASP A 33 -5.13 14.73 16.23
N GLU A 34 -6.35 14.33 15.83
CA GLU A 34 -6.75 14.36 14.40
C GLU A 34 -6.85 15.80 13.90
N ALA A 35 -7.19 16.76 14.76
CA ALA A 35 -7.32 18.18 14.44
C ALA A 35 -5.95 18.84 14.11
N GLY A 36 -4.88 18.45 14.80
CA GLY A 36 -3.54 19.01 14.59
C GLY A 36 -2.91 18.70 13.22
N GLU A 37 -2.89 17.42 12.82
CA GLU A 37 -2.36 16.99 11.51
C GLU A 37 -3.33 17.29 10.36
N SER A 38 -4.64 17.39 10.65
CA SER A 38 -5.63 17.81 9.66
C SER A 38 -5.57 19.28 9.30
N GLN A 39 -5.07 20.15 10.20
CA GLN A 39 -5.04 21.59 9.93
C GLN A 39 -4.01 21.97 8.85
N GLU A 40 -2.87 21.26 8.80
CA GLU A 40 -1.88 21.42 7.71
C GLU A 40 -2.44 20.91 6.38
N ALA A 41 -3.07 19.74 6.36
CA ALA A 41 -3.70 19.18 5.16
C ALA A 41 -4.87 20.07 4.65
N LEU A 42 -5.68 20.58 5.58
CA LEU A 42 -6.75 21.53 5.30
C LEU A 42 -6.22 22.83 4.68
N SER A 43 -5.13 23.38 5.24
CA SER A 43 -4.49 24.59 4.71
C SER A 43 -3.91 24.39 3.31
N THR A 44 -3.38 23.19 3.03
CA THR A 44 -2.72 22.86 1.75
C THR A 44 -3.72 22.59 0.63
N CYS A 45 -4.82 21.89 0.93
CA CYS A 45 -5.76 21.40 -0.08
C CYS A 45 -7.02 22.27 -0.22
N GLY A 46 -7.29 23.16 0.74
CA GLY A 46 -8.56 23.85 0.88
C GLY A 46 -9.66 22.93 1.40
N SER A 47 -10.72 23.52 1.95
CA SER A 47 -11.78 22.81 2.68
C SER A 47 -12.48 21.73 1.87
N ALA A 48 -12.81 22.00 0.61
CA ALA A 48 -13.55 21.06 -0.24
C ALA A 48 -12.76 19.75 -0.50
N LYS A 49 -11.53 19.87 -1.01
CA LYS A 49 -10.68 18.69 -1.30
C LYS A 49 -10.23 17.98 -0.02
N TYR A 50 -9.99 18.74 1.04
CA TYR A 50 -9.70 18.15 2.35
C TYR A 50 -10.87 17.29 2.84
N GLY A 51 -12.10 17.81 2.80
CA GLY A 51 -13.28 17.08 3.24
C GLY A 51 -13.53 15.79 2.46
N GLU A 52 -13.38 15.84 1.13
CA GLU A 52 -13.51 14.66 0.28
C GLU A 52 -12.40 13.63 0.55
N ALA A 53 -11.14 14.07 0.65
CA ALA A 53 -10.03 13.19 0.96
C ALA A 53 -10.14 12.56 2.37
N LEU A 54 -10.66 13.31 3.34
CA LEU A 54 -10.87 12.83 4.70
C LEU A 54 -11.85 11.65 4.76
N VAL A 55 -12.91 11.66 3.94
CA VAL A 55 -13.85 10.54 3.85
C VAL A 55 -13.13 9.26 3.41
N HIS A 56 -12.33 9.34 2.35
CA HIS A 56 -11.55 8.20 1.86
C HIS A 56 -10.48 7.74 2.86
N TYR A 57 -9.81 8.68 3.53
CA TYR A 57 -8.85 8.37 4.58
C TYR A 57 -9.50 7.60 5.74
N LYS A 58 -10.62 8.10 6.26
CA LYS A 58 -11.36 7.43 7.35
C LYS A 58 -11.84 6.03 6.93
N ALA A 59 -12.28 5.86 5.68
CA ALA A 59 -12.65 4.56 5.14
C ALA A 59 -11.45 3.59 5.13
N ALA A 60 -10.28 4.04 4.66
CA ALA A 60 -9.05 3.23 4.67
C ALA A 60 -8.64 2.80 6.09
N VAL A 61 -8.71 3.74 7.06
CA VAL A 61 -8.39 3.45 8.47
C VAL A 61 -9.36 2.42 9.04
N LYS A 62 -10.67 2.61 8.84
CA LYS A 62 -11.71 1.68 9.34
C LYS A 62 -11.53 0.28 8.74
N ALA A 63 -11.33 0.19 7.43
CA ALA A 63 -11.09 -1.06 6.73
C ALA A 63 -9.84 -1.79 7.27
N ALA A 64 -8.74 -1.05 7.47
CA ALA A 64 -7.52 -1.62 8.05
C ALA A 64 -7.69 -2.06 9.50
N GLN A 65 -8.44 -1.32 10.32
CA GLN A 65 -8.76 -1.72 11.69
C GLN A 65 -9.61 -3.00 11.73
N SER A 66 -10.65 -3.09 10.89
CA SER A 66 -11.47 -4.29 10.78
C SER A 66 -10.63 -5.50 10.39
N ARG A 67 -9.78 -5.39 9.35
CA ARG A 67 -8.86 -6.46 8.96
C ARG A 67 -7.96 -6.93 10.10
N LEU A 68 -7.35 -6.01 10.85
CA LEU A 68 -6.46 -6.36 11.96
C LEU A 68 -7.20 -7.02 13.13
N ARG A 69 -8.47 -6.67 13.35
CA ARG A 69 -9.29 -7.20 14.44
C ARG A 69 -9.92 -8.55 14.10
N GLU A 70 -10.50 -8.65 12.91
CA GLU A 70 -11.34 -9.78 12.51
C GLU A 70 -10.56 -10.82 11.69
N GLY A 71 -9.47 -10.40 11.04
CA GLY A 71 -8.67 -11.26 10.17
C GLY A 71 -8.93 -10.98 8.68
N VAL A 72 -8.16 -11.67 7.84
CA VAL A 72 -8.21 -11.53 6.39
C VAL A 72 -9.57 -12.03 5.87
N CYS A 73 -10.24 -11.20 5.08
CA CYS A 73 -11.53 -11.48 4.43
C CYS A 73 -12.69 -11.84 5.37
N GLN A 74 -12.61 -11.41 6.63
CA GLN A 74 -13.71 -11.57 7.58
C GLN A 74 -14.69 -10.37 7.56
N SER A 75 -14.43 -9.37 6.69
CA SER A 75 -15.28 -8.22 6.47
C SER A 75 -15.27 -7.78 5.01
N GLU A 76 -16.35 -7.13 4.56
CA GLU A 76 -16.53 -6.66 3.18
C GLU A 76 -15.47 -5.64 2.72
N ASP A 77 -14.87 -4.90 3.66
CA ASP A 77 -13.85 -3.88 3.35
C ASP A 77 -12.44 -4.30 3.78
N GLY A 78 -12.26 -5.45 4.43
CA GLY A 78 -10.99 -5.88 5.05
C GLY A 78 -9.91 -6.33 4.06
N PHE A 79 -10.12 -6.16 2.75
CA PHE A 79 -9.20 -6.56 1.68
C PHE A 79 -8.03 -5.57 1.54
N LEU A 80 -6.84 -6.08 1.19
CA LEU A 80 -5.68 -5.21 0.92
C LEU A 80 -5.96 -4.20 -0.20
N GLU A 81 -6.69 -4.63 -1.23
CA GLU A 81 -7.12 -3.80 -2.35
C GLU A 81 -8.01 -2.64 -1.90
N SER A 82 -9.11 -2.92 -1.19
CA SER A 82 -10.02 -1.89 -0.67
C SER A 82 -9.31 -0.86 0.22
N ILE A 83 -8.43 -1.32 1.10
CA ILE A 83 -7.65 -0.45 1.99
C ILE A 83 -6.72 0.45 1.18
N ALA A 84 -6.00 -0.12 0.22
CA ALA A 84 -5.08 0.62 -0.63
C ALA A 84 -5.80 1.63 -1.54
N ASP A 85 -6.96 1.26 -2.10
CA ASP A 85 -7.75 2.12 -2.97
C ASP A 85 -8.32 3.32 -2.24
N HIS A 86 -8.90 3.12 -1.05
CA HIS A 86 -9.35 4.23 -0.22
C HIS A 86 -8.18 5.17 0.15
N ALA A 87 -7.03 4.61 0.54
CA ALA A 87 -5.86 5.43 0.84
C ALA A 87 -5.33 6.18 -0.40
N SER A 88 -5.36 5.54 -1.58
CA SER A 88 -4.97 6.15 -2.85
C SER A 88 -5.88 7.32 -3.20
N ARG A 89 -7.21 7.13 -3.12
CA ARG A 89 -8.20 8.20 -3.37
C ARG A 89 -7.98 9.40 -2.44
N ALA A 90 -7.72 9.17 -1.15
CA ALA A 90 -7.40 10.25 -0.22
C ALA A 90 -6.17 11.06 -0.67
N VAL A 91 -5.08 10.38 -1.03
CA VAL A 91 -3.82 11.00 -1.49
C VAL A 91 -3.99 11.73 -2.83
N MET A 92 -4.79 11.17 -3.74
CA MET A 92 -5.02 11.75 -5.07
C MET A 92 -5.91 12.98 -5.00
N THR A 93 -6.95 12.95 -4.17
CA THR A 93 -7.83 14.10 -3.92
C THR A 93 -7.09 15.22 -3.19
N CYS A 94 -6.28 14.88 -2.18
CA CYS A 94 -5.46 15.83 -1.43
C CYS A 94 -4.07 15.26 -1.13
N GLY A 95 -3.05 15.78 -1.83
CA GLY A 95 -1.67 15.28 -1.74
C GLY A 95 -1.05 15.35 -0.33
N ALA A 96 -1.57 16.19 0.56
CA ALA A 96 -1.11 16.30 1.94
C ALA A 96 -1.36 15.01 2.77
N PHE A 97 -2.34 14.19 2.37
CA PHE A 97 -2.60 12.90 3.03
C PHE A 97 -1.44 11.91 2.92
N ARG A 98 -0.46 12.13 2.03
CA ARG A 98 0.80 11.36 2.04
C ARG A 98 1.52 11.48 3.38
N SER A 99 1.61 12.71 3.90
CA SER A 99 2.26 12.96 5.20
C SER A 99 1.40 12.42 6.33
N VAL A 100 0.08 12.65 6.29
CA VAL A 100 -0.86 12.12 7.29
C VAL A 100 -0.76 10.60 7.40
N ILE A 101 -0.81 9.86 6.29
CA ILE A 101 -0.67 8.40 6.29
C ILE A 101 0.70 7.97 6.84
N ARG A 102 1.75 8.74 6.58
CA ARG A 102 3.11 8.45 7.04
C ARG A 102 3.30 8.66 8.54
N THR A 103 2.79 9.74 9.11
CA THR A 103 3.14 10.19 10.46
C THR A 103 2.03 9.95 11.48
N SER A 104 0.77 10.03 11.05
CA SER A 104 -0.35 10.05 11.97
C SER A 104 -0.47 8.76 12.77
N PRO A 105 -0.64 8.82 14.11
CA PRO A 105 -0.97 7.64 14.91
C PRO A 105 -2.25 6.94 14.41
N TRP A 106 -3.22 7.71 13.91
CA TRP A 106 -4.49 7.20 13.38
C TRP A 106 -4.35 6.35 12.12
N ALA A 107 -3.33 6.64 11.32
CA ALA A 107 -3.00 5.86 10.12
C ALA A 107 -2.16 4.61 10.43
N ALA A 108 -1.84 4.32 11.70
CA ALA A 108 -1.08 3.13 12.07
C ALA A 108 -1.69 1.81 11.55
N PRO A 109 -3.02 1.58 11.60
CA PRO A 109 -3.63 0.39 11.01
C PRO A 109 -3.33 0.24 9.52
N VAL A 110 -3.42 1.34 8.75
CA VAL A 110 -3.11 1.34 7.31
C VAL A 110 -1.65 0.98 7.07
N ARG A 111 -0.72 1.60 7.82
CA ARG A 111 0.72 1.32 7.73
C ARG A 111 1.04 -0.13 8.09
N THR A 112 0.41 -0.68 9.11
CA THR A 112 0.60 -2.08 9.54
C THR A 112 0.11 -3.04 8.47
N THR A 113 -1.10 -2.85 7.97
CA THR A 113 -1.71 -3.73 6.98
C THR A 113 -0.95 -3.72 5.66
N LEU A 114 -0.53 -2.55 5.18
CA LEU A 114 0.18 -2.40 3.90
C LEU A 114 1.71 -2.47 4.06
N ALA A 115 2.24 -2.84 5.23
CA ALA A 115 3.67 -2.75 5.54
C ALA A 115 4.57 -3.48 4.54
N ARG A 116 4.11 -4.64 4.05
CA ARG A 116 4.82 -5.51 3.11
C ARG A 116 4.54 -5.21 1.63
N THR A 117 3.91 -4.07 1.31
CA THR A 117 3.61 -3.71 -0.08
C THR A 117 4.42 -2.47 -0.51
N LEU A 118 4.78 -2.39 -1.79
CA LEU A 118 5.32 -1.15 -2.36
C LEU A 118 4.27 -0.04 -2.42
N THR A 119 2.98 -0.42 -2.40
CA THR A 119 1.85 0.51 -2.38
C THR A 119 1.91 1.45 -1.19
N LEU A 120 2.25 0.97 0.01
CA LEU A 120 2.43 1.85 1.16
C LEU A 120 3.49 2.93 0.90
N ARG A 121 4.62 2.58 0.28
CA ARG A 121 5.71 3.52 -0.02
C ARG A 121 5.28 4.58 -1.03
N SER A 122 4.44 4.19 -1.98
CA SER A 122 3.83 5.14 -2.90
C SER A 122 2.84 6.08 -2.21
N LEU A 123 2.02 5.54 -1.30
CA LEU A 123 1.03 6.31 -0.53
C LEU A 123 1.67 7.29 0.46
N THR A 124 2.82 6.95 1.04
CA THR A 124 3.57 7.83 1.96
C THR A 124 4.48 8.82 1.25
N GLY A 125 4.61 8.73 -0.09
CA GLY A 125 5.53 9.54 -0.88
C GLY A 125 7.01 9.14 -0.75
N GLU A 126 7.31 8.02 -0.08
CA GLU A 126 8.67 7.44 -0.02
C GLU A 126 9.12 6.88 -1.38
N LEU A 127 8.17 6.48 -2.23
CA LEU A 127 8.42 6.02 -3.59
C LEU A 127 7.56 6.82 -4.58
N SER A 128 8.20 7.62 -5.44
CA SER A 128 7.50 8.52 -6.37
C SER A 128 7.10 7.81 -7.66
N VAL A 129 6.03 7.01 -7.57
CA VAL A 129 5.45 6.25 -8.70
C VAL A 129 4.10 6.83 -9.12
N ILE A 130 3.40 7.46 -8.17
CA ILE A 130 2.17 8.21 -8.43
C ILE A 130 2.54 9.64 -8.80
N ARG A 131 2.25 9.98 -10.06
CA ARG A 131 2.27 11.32 -10.66
C ARG A 131 3.68 11.85 -11.03
N ASP A 132 3.80 12.18 -12.32
CA ASP A 132 4.88 12.97 -12.96
C ASP A 132 6.17 12.24 -13.41
N SER A 133 6.05 11.27 -14.32
CA SER A 133 6.78 11.29 -15.61
C SER A 133 6.59 9.98 -16.38
N ASP A 134 6.86 10.01 -17.67
CA ASP A 134 6.85 8.86 -18.58
C ASP A 134 7.84 7.73 -18.19
N TYR A 135 8.53 7.85 -17.05
CA TYR A 135 9.13 6.74 -16.32
C TYR A 135 9.02 6.99 -14.81
N GLN A 136 8.17 6.20 -14.17
CA GLN A 136 8.13 5.94 -12.73
C GLN A 136 9.52 6.09 -12.08
N ASN A 137 9.68 7.01 -11.13
CA ASN A 137 10.97 7.20 -10.49
C ASN A 137 11.21 6.06 -9.49
N TRP A 138 11.91 5.04 -9.96
CA TRP A 138 12.31 3.85 -9.19
C TRP A 138 13.54 4.07 -8.30
N THR A 139 14.05 5.29 -8.21
CA THR A 139 15.25 5.58 -7.42
C THR A 139 15.05 5.18 -5.97
N GLY A 140 15.94 4.34 -5.44
CA GLY A 140 15.90 3.89 -4.05
C GLY A 140 14.90 2.78 -3.76
N VAL A 141 14.21 2.22 -4.76
CA VAL A 141 13.24 1.14 -4.55
C VAL A 141 13.88 -0.09 -3.90
N GLU A 142 15.16 -0.36 -4.17
CA GLU A 142 15.93 -1.47 -3.59
C GLU A 142 15.95 -1.44 -2.06
N ALA A 143 15.95 -0.24 -1.46
CA ALA A 143 15.91 -0.09 -0.01
C ALA A 143 14.59 -0.60 0.58
N PHE A 144 13.49 -0.55 -0.17
CA PHE A 144 12.20 -1.06 0.28
C PHE A 144 12.12 -2.58 0.23
N PHE A 145 12.80 -3.23 -0.74
CA PHE A 145 12.95 -4.68 -0.75
C PHE A 145 13.64 -5.18 0.52
N ALA A 146 14.67 -4.46 0.99
CA ALA A 146 15.35 -4.79 2.23
C ALA A 146 14.50 -4.61 3.51
N LYS A 147 13.39 -3.85 3.45
CA LYS A 147 12.41 -3.70 4.55
C LYS A 147 11.37 -4.82 4.61
N GLY A 148 11.40 -5.75 3.66
CA GLY A 148 10.49 -6.87 3.57
C GLY A 148 9.26 -6.56 2.70
N LEU A 149 9.03 -7.37 1.67
CA LEU A 149 7.91 -7.23 0.74
C LEU A 149 7.26 -8.58 0.47
N THR A 150 5.98 -8.57 0.07
CA THR A 150 5.27 -9.75 -0.39
C THR A 150 4.71 -9.50 -1.78
N PHE A 151 4.88 -10.47 -2.67
CA PHE A 151 4.21 -10.50 -3.98
C PHE A 151 3.52 -11.85 -4.14
N SER A 152 2.29 -11.84 -4.67
CA SER A 152 1.47 -13.04 -4.80
C SER A 152 0.93 -13.16 -6.22
N ALA A 153 0.87 -14.37 -6.76
CA ALA A 153 0.07 -14.62 -7.95
C ALA A 153 -1.41 -14.39 -7.63
N ARG A 154 -2.21 -14.00 -8.62
CA ARG A 154 -3.67 -13.91 -8.44
C ARG A 154 -4.23 -15.26 -7.96
N PRO A 155 -5.16 -15.27 -6.99
CA PRO A 155 -5.81 -16.49 -6.58
C PRO A 155 -6.44 -17.26 -7.73
N VAL A 156 -6.48 -18.58 -7.58
CA VAL A 156 -7.17 -19.47 -8.52
C VAL A 156 -8.17 -20.31 -7.72
N GLY A 157 -9.41 -19.83 -7.68
CA GLY A 157 -10.49 -20.45 -6.92
C GLY A 157 -10.25 -20.46 -5.41
N ALA A 158 -10.86 -21.43 -4.73
CA ALA A 158 -10.95 -21.49 -3.27
C ALA A 158 -9.61 -21.68 -2.51
N TYR A 159 -8.51 -21.94 -3.20
CA TYR A 159 -7.22 -22.27 -2.57
C TYR A 159 -6.29 -21.06 -2.43
N GLY A 160 -6.71 -19.89 -2.90
CA GLY A 160 -5.91 -18.66 -2.83
C GLY A 160 -4.80 -18.61 -3.87
N SER A 161 -3.78 -17.80 -3.61
CA SER A 161 -2.65 -17.59 -4.52
C SER A 161 -1.80 -18.85 -4.72
N PRO A 162 -1.59 -19.31 -5.97
CA PRO A 162 -0.79 -20.51 -6.25
C PRO A 162 0.70 -20.32 -5.97
N VAL A 163 1.17 -19.07 -6.01
CA VAL A 163 2.54 -18.68 -5.68
C VAL A 163 2.52 -17.43 -4.81
N ILE A 164 3.31 -17.43 -3.74
CA ILE A 164 3.56 -16.28 -2.87
C ILE A 164 5.06 -16.16 -2.66
N VAL A 165 5.61 -14.98 -2.87
CA VAL A 165 7.02 -14.68 -2.64
C VAL A 165 7.14 -13.66 -1.51
N GLU A 166 7.78 -14.08 -0.43
CA GLU A 166 8.13 -13.20 0.69
C GLU A 166 9.61 -12.82 0.57
N LEU A 167 9.88 -11.55 0.33
CA LEU A 167 11.21 -10.96 0.24
C LEU A 167 11.58 -10.37 1.59
N GLU A 168 12.83 -10.55 2.01
CA GLU A 168 13.36 -10.16 3.31
C GLU A 168 14.69 -9.40 3.19
N ALA A 169 15.21 -8.90 4.31
CA ALA A 169 16.53 -8.25 4.33
C ALA A 169 17.65 -9.18 3.83
N ASN A 170 18.73 -8.57 3.31
CA ASN A 170 19.96 -9.25 2.87
C ASN A 170 19.76 -10.27 1.73
N GLY A 171 18.83 -9.97 0.82
CA GLY A 171 18.58 -10.80 -0.37
C GLY A 171 17.99 -12.18 -0.03
N ARG A 172 17.39 -12.35 1.15
CA ARG A 172 16.70 -13.60 1.52
C ARG A 172 15.26 -13.57 1.04
N ALA A 173 14.74 -14.70 0.61
CA ALA A 173 13.33 -14.84 0.26
C ALA A 173 12.79 -16.20 0.68
N VAL A 174 11.47 -16.32 0.69
CA VAL A 174 10.74 -17.59 0.74
C VAL A 174 9.84 -17.64 -0.48
N TRP A 175 10.02 -18.67 -1.29
CA TRP A 175 9.11 -19.01 -2.37
C TRP A 175 8.09 -20.01 -1.83
N ARG A 176 6.83 -19.63 -1.77
CA ARG A 176 5.73 -20.53 -1.43
C ARG A 176 4.97 -20.89 -2.68
N GLU A 177 4.68 -22.17 -2.85
CA GLU A 177 3.88 -22.67 -3.97
C GLU A 177 2.84 -23.66 -3.47
N GLN A 178 1.67 -23.65 -4.10
CA GLN A 178 0.67 -24.68 -3.89
C GLN A 178 1.16 -26.01 -4.47
N VAL A 179 1.04 -27.05 -3.67
CA VAL A 179 1.35 -28.43 -4.06
C VAL A 179 0.13 -29.28 -3.80
N TYR A 180 -0.29 -30.02 -4.82
CA TYR A 180 -1.36 -31.01 -4.75
C TYR A 180 -0.77 -32.38 -4.42
N ASP A 181 -1.25 -33.00 -3.34
CA ASP A 181 -0.96 -34.40 -3.02
C ASP A 181 -2.03 -35.31 -3.66
N ALA A 182 -1.63 -36.07 -4.68
CA ALA A 182 -2.54 -36.96 -5.39
C ALA A 182 -3.07 -38.13 -4.55
N LYS A 183 -2.44 -38.47 -3.43
CA LYS A 183 -2.86 -39.56 -2.55
C LYS A 183 -3.94 -39.11 -1.57
N THR A 184 -3.80 -37.92 -1.01
CA THR A 184 -4.76 -37.37 -0.03
C THR A 184 -5.82 -36.49 -0.69
N GLY A 185 -5.57 -36.00 -1.91
CA GLY A 185 -6.41 -35.01 -2.57
C GLY A 185 -6.26 -33.59 -1.98
N GLU A 186 -5.27 -33.38 -1.10
CA GLU A 186 -5.10 -32.11 -0.39
C GLU A 186 -4.18 -31.15 -1.14
N ILE A 187 -4.48 -29.85 -1.02
CA ILE A 187 -3.62 -28.76 -1.48
C ILE A 187 -2.96 -28.14 -0.26
N SER A 188 -1.63 -28.01 -0.30
CA SER A 188 -0.85 -27.39 0.77
C SER A 188 0.13 -26.35 0.20
N MET A 189 0.58 -25.42 1.04
CA MET A 189 1.61 -24.47 0.67
C MET A 189 2.99 -25.01 1.06
N ARG A 190 3.80 -25.35 0.06
CA ARG A 190 5.20 -25.71 0.27
C ARG A 190 6.05 -24.43 0.31
N ALA A 191 6.78 -24.23 1.41
CA ALA A 191 7.75 -23.14 1.53
C ALA A 191 9.16 -23.62 1.13
N VAL A 192 9.78 -22.88 0.21
CA VAL A 192 11.12 -23.15 -0.31
C VAL A 192 12.02 -21.96 0.01
N PRO A 193 13.17 -22.16 0.69
CA PRO A 193 14.15 -21.10 0.87
C PRO A 193 14.62 -20.56 -0.49
N ALA A 194 14.66 -19.24 -0.60
CA ALA A 194 15.01 -18.54 -1.82
C ALA A 194 15.99 -17.39 -1.55
N ARG A 195 16.61 -16.90 -2.62
CA ARG A 195 17.42 -15.67 -2.62
C ARG A 195 16.91 -14.72 -3.68
N TYR A 196 17.05 -13.42 -3.47
CA TYR A 196 16.73 -12.44 -4.50
C TYR A 196 17.80 -11.38 -4.66
N THR A 197 17.80 -10.78 -5.84
CA THR A 197 18.55 -9.55 -6.15
C THR A 197 17.64 -8.58 -6.90
N VAL A 198 17.90 -7.29 -6.74
CA VAL A 198 17.22 -6.22 -7.48
C VAL A 198 18.29 -5.37 -8.14
N ALA A 199 18.19 -5.19 -9.45
CA ALA A 199 19.15 -4.41 -10.23
C ALA A 199 18.42 -3.50 -11.21
N SER A 200 19.05 -2.39 -11.58
CA SER A 200 18.58 -1.59 -12.71
C SER A 200 18.69 -2.38 -14.01
N SER A 201 17.61 -2.44 -14.79
CA SER A 201 17.62 -3.13 -16.09
C SER A 201 18.41 -2.37 -17.18
N SER A 202 18.55 -1.05 -17.02
CA SER A 202 19.20 -0.16 -17.99
C SER A 202 20.54 0.43 -17.50
N GLY A 203 20.98 0.04 -16.30
CA GLY A 203 22.12 0.65 -15.60
C GLY A 203 21.85 2.06 -15.06
N ARG A 204 20.64 2.63 -15.30
CA ARG A 204 20.25 3.95 -14.81
C ARG A 204 19.58 3.86 -13.44
N ALA A 205 19.81 4.86 -12.58
CA ALA A 205 19.14 4.96 -11.29
C ALA A 205 17.61 5.13 -11.45
N SER A 206 17.19 5.90 -12.45
CA SER A 206 15.80 6.01 -12.91
C SER A 206 15.54 5.00 -14.04
N GLY A 207 14.74 3.98 -13.78
CA GLY A 207 14.41 2.97 -14.78
C GLY A 207 13.83 1.69 -14.17
N PRO A 208 13.26 0.79 -14.99
CA PRO A 208 12.67 -0.46 -14.51
C PRO A 208 13.68 -1.29 -13.72
N ARG A 209 13.20 -2.10 -12.77
CA ARG A 209 14.06 -3.03 -12.02
C ARG A 209 13.91 -4.44 -12.52
N LEU A 210 15.05 -5.12 -12.63
CA LEU A 210 15.12 -6.55 -12.77
C LEU A 210 15.19 -7.17 -11.38
N VAL A 211 14.18 -7.96 -11.03
CA VAL A 211 14.16 -8.77 -9.82
C VAL A 211 14.48 -10.20 -10.22
N THR A 212 15.56 -10.76 -9.68
CA THR A 212 15.94 -12.16 -9.90
C THR A 212 15.73 -12.93 -8.61
N ILE A 213 14.96 -14.02 -8.67
CA ILE A 213 14.67 -14.90 -7.53
C ILE A 213 15.22 -16.30 -7.85
N VAL A 214 15.98 -16.87 -6.92
CA VAL A 214 16.56 -18.21 -7.03
C VAL A 214 16.00 -19.10 -5.94
N HIS A 215 15.35 -20.20 -6.31
CA HIS A 215 14.75 -21.18 -5.38
C HIS A 215 14.86 -22.60 -5.96
N ALA A 216 15.18 -23.60 -5.13
CA ALA A 216 15.29 -25.01 -5.56
C ALA A 216 16.12 -25.25 -6.87
N GLY A 217 17.16 -24.45 -7.13
CA GLY A 217 17.97 -24.54 -8.35
C GLY A 217 17.35 -23.88 -9.60
N ILE A 218 16.15 -23.30 -9.47
CA ILE A 218 15.46 -22.54 -10.50
C ILE A 218 15.80 -21.06 -10.33
N THR A 219 16.01 -20.37 -11.46
CA THR A 219 16.22 -18.91 -11.50
C THR A 219 15.07 -18.27 -12.27
N GLU A 220 14.26 -17.49 -11.57
CA GLU A 220 13.16 -16.72 -12.13
C GLU A 220 13.56 -15.24 -12.22
N LYS A 221 13.20 -14.60 -13.33
CA LYS A 221 13.53 -13.19 -13.60
C LYS A 221 12.26 -12.42 -13.90
N PHE A 222 12.10 -11.27 -13.25
CA PHE A 222 10.93 -10.43 -13.35
C PHE A 222 11.31 -8.97 -13.63
N ALA A 223 10.51 -8.32 -14.46
CA ALA A 223 10.49 -6.87 -14.55
C ALA A 223 9.53 -6.32 -13.47
N LEU A 224 10.03 -5.45 -12.61
CA LEU A 224 9.21 -4.66 -11.69
C LEU A 224 8.56 -3.51 -12.45
N GLY A 225 7.24 -3.41 -12.34
CA GLY A 225 6.42 -2.39 -12.98
C GLY A 225 5.24 -1.97 -12.12
N VAL A 226 4.43 -1.06 -12.66
CA VAL A 226 3.08 -0.77 -12.17
C VAL A 226 2.11 -0.93 -13.34
N ARG A 227 1.00 -1.65 -13.12
CA ARG A 227 -0.07 -1.79 -14.10
C ARG A 227 -0.91 -0.52 -14.19
N ASN A 228 -1.37 -0.22 -15.40
CA ASN A 228 -2.23 0.92 -15.70
C ASN A 228 -1.76 2.25 -15.04
N PRO A 229 -0.50 2.66 -15.21
CA PRO A 229 0.03 3.83 -14.50
C PRO A 229 -0.66 5.15 -14.87
N ALA A 230 -1.42 5.16 -15.98
CA ALA A 230 -2.20 6.30 -16.46
C ALA A 230 -3.66 6.28 -15.96
N SER A 231 -4.16 5.20 -15.35
CA SER A 231 -5.52 5.17 -14.80
C SER A 231 -5.53 5.73 -13.38
N TYR A 232 -5.79 7.03 -13.28
CA TYR A 232 -5.78 7.82 -12.04
C TYR A 232 -6.94 7.53 -11.06
N LYS A 233 -7.46 6.30 -11.00
CA LYS A 233 -8.65 6.01 -10.19
C LYS A 233 -8.36 5.21 -8.93
N ASP A 234 -7.32 4.38 -8.94
CA ASP A 234 -7.11 3.31 -7.95
C ASP A 234 -5.66 3.31 -7.43
N ALA A 235 -5.35 2.46 -6.45
CA ALA A 235 -3.98 2.31 -5.96
C ALA A 235 -3.02 1.83 -7.07
N PRO A 236 -1.75 2.25 -7.07
CA PRO A 236 -0.78 1.69 -7.99
C PRO A 236 -0.63 0.18 -7.74
N ASP A 237 -0.96 -0.60 -8.77
CA ASP A 237 -0.81 -2.05 -8.77
C ASP A 237 0.62 -2.42 -9.18
N PHE A 238 1.49 -2.62 -8.19
CA PHE A 238 2.88 -3.01 -8.39
C PHE A 238 2.97 -4.48 -8.77
N VAL A 239 3.67 -4.77 -9.87
CA VAL A 239 3.77 -6.13 -10.42
C VAL A 239 5.20 -6.55 -10.69
N LEU A 240 5.45 -7.84 -10.53
CA LEU A 240 6.60 -8.56 -11.04
C LEU A 240 6.12 -9.38 -12.25
N THR A 241 6.33 -8.83 -13.45
CA THR A 241 6.00 -9.52 -14.70
C THR A 241 7.18 -10.40 -15.08
N PRO A 242 7.00 -11.73 -15.24
CA PRO A 242 8.11 -12.62 -15.59
C PRO A 242 8.67 -12.25 -16.96
N LEU A 243 9.99 -12.38 -17.17
CA LEU A 243 10.59 -12.05 -18.46
C LEU A 243 10.23 -13.06 -19.55
N GLY A 244 10.15 -14.35 -19.21
CA GLY A 244 9.96 -15.41 -20.20
C GLY A 244 11.18 -15.63 -21.09
N ASN A 245 10.98 -16.30 -22.23
CA ASN A 245 11.98 -16.57 -23.26
C ASN A 245 11.61 -16.01 -24.65
N GLY A 246 10.45 -15.37 -24.78
CA GLY A 246 9.95 -14.79 -26.02
C GLY A 246 10.25 -13.30 -26.19
N ALA A 247 9.62 -12.69 -27.22
CA ALA A 247 9.84 -11.30 -27.59
C ALA A 247 9.03 -10.31 -26.73
N VAL A 248 8.00 -10.80 -26.05
CA VAL A 248 7.14 -10.04 -25.14
C VAL A 248 7.35 -10.53 -23.72
N LEU A 249 7.26 -9.62 -22.73
CA LEU A 249 7.34 -9.98 -21.32
C LEU A 249 6.31 -11.07 -20.98
N GLY A 250 6.80 -12.15 -20.37
CA GLY A 250 6.00 -13.28 -19.89
C GLY A 250 5.83 -14.40 -20.90
N GLU A 251 6.21 -14.19 -22.16
CA GLU A 251 6.10 -15.22 -23.19
C GLU A 251 7.01 -16.41 -22.87
N GLY A 252 6.40 -17.60 -22.70
CA GLY A 252 7.10 -18.85 -22.34
C GLY A 252 7.69 -18.88 -20.92
N ALA A 253 7.31 -17.92 -20.06
CA ALA A 253 7.63 -17.98 -18.65
C ALA A 253 6.91 -19.13 -17.95
N LYS A 254 7.58 -19.75 -16.96
CA LYS A 254 6.97 -20.76 -16.09
C LYS A 254 6.41 -20.16 -14.81
N ALA A 255 7.06 -19.13 -14.27
CA ALA A 255 6.53 -18.38 -13.15
C ALA A 255 5.31 -17.54 -13.56
N PRO A 256 4.29 -17.43 -12.69
CA PRO A 256 3.17 -16.51 -12.91
C PRO A 256 3.59 -15.05 -12.72
N GLU A 257 2.77 -14.13 -13.21
CA GLU A 257 2.83 -12.72 -12.79
C GLU A 257 2.49 -12.60 -11.30
N LEU A 258 3.27 -11.80 -10.56
CA LEU A 258 3.08 -11.61 -9.13
C LEU A 258 2.73 -10.15 -8.84
N PHE A 259 1.81 -9.93 -7.90
CA PHE A 259 1.23 -8.63 -7.57
C PHE A 259 1.53 -8.29 -6.12
N ALA A 260 1.84 -7.03 -5.83
CA ALA A 260 2.06 -6.57 -4.44
C ALA A 260 0.75 -6.54 -3.63
N ILE A 261 -0.39 -6.44 -4.31
CA ILE A 261 -1.73 -6.50 -3.74
C ILE A 261 -2.54 -7.46 -4.61
N VAL A 262 -3.22 -8.41 -3.97
CA VAL A 262 -4.22 -9.26 -4.61
C VAL A 262 -5.49 -9.19 -3.78
N SER A 263 -6.65 -9.41 -4.41
CA SER A 263 -7.81 -9.84 -3.65
C SER A 263 -7.49 -11.20 -3.06
N GLU A 264 -7.48 -11.33 -1.74
CA GLU A 264 -6.98 -12.53 -1.06
C GLU A 264 -8.02 -13.65 -0.99
N CYS A 265 -9.29 -13.35 -1.29
CA CYS A 265 -10.40 -14.27 -1.09
C CYS A 265 -11.45 -14.28 -2.20
N ASP A 266 -11.16 -13.69 -3.35
CA ASP A 266 -11.97 -13.95 -4.54
C ASP A 266 -11.67 -15.37 -5.01
N ALA A 267 -12.59 -16.28 -4.68
CA ALA A 267 -12.65 -17.66 -5.09
C ALA A 267 -13.83 -17.89 -6.03
#